data_AF-A0A2W4J0J7-F1
#
_entry.id   AF-A0A2W4J0J7-F1
#
_cell.length_a   1.000
_cell.length_b   1.000
_cell.length_c   1.000
_cell.angle_alpha   90.00
_cell.angle_beta   90.00
_cell.angle_gamma   90.00
#
_symmetry.space_group_name_H-M   'P 1'
#
loop_
_entity.id
_entity.type
_entity.pdbx_description
1 polymer ?
#
loop_
_entity_poly.entity_id
_entity_poly.type
_entity_poly.pdbx_seq_one_letter_code
_entity_poly.pdbx_strand_id
1 'polypeptide(L)'
;MGIVLAEIIDLQLHREAVSRLDHLLENHGLAHFLRPGARVLPTLDDERIRAVVAFAIERIGREPVPSAVDACYRAIRRRLIAGLAEAMVFAGC
;
A
#
# COMPACT_ATOMS: atom_id res chain seq x y z
N MET A 1 5.32 -19.76 23.90
CA MET A 1 5.90 -18.43 23.62
C MET A 1 6.07 -18.30 22.12
N GLY A 2 5.13 -17.61 21.46
CA GLY A 2 5.18 -17.42 20.01
C GLY A 2 6.30 -16.46 19.66
N ILE A 3 7.24 -16.91 18.84
CA ILE A 3 8.28 -16.07 18.26
C ILE A 3 7.54 -14.98 17.48
N VAL A 4 7.60 -13.74 17.95
CA VAL A 4 7.24 -12.58 17.13
C VAL A 4 8.27 -12.57 16.01
N LEU A 5 7.93 -13.22 14.89
CA LEU A 5 8.75 -13.23 13.70
C LEU A 5 8.87 -11.75 13.30
N ALA A 6 10.01 -11.13 13.62
CA ALA A 6 10.27 -9.77 13.21
C ALA A 6 10.08 -9.74 11.69
N GLU A 7 9.05 -9.01 11.22
CA GLU A 7 8.77 -8.91 9.80
C GLU A 7 10.02 -8.36 9.13
N ILE A 8 10.67 -9.19 8.31
CA ILE A 8 11.83 -8.77 7.55
C ILE A 8 11.34 -7.80 6.50
N ILE A 9 11.60 -6.51 6.71
CA ILE A 9 11.32 -5.47 5.74
C ILE A 9 12.49 -5.39 4.76
N ASP A 10 12.21 -5.76 3.52
CA ASP A 10 13.11 -5.47 2.40
C ASP A 10 13.04 -3.96 2.11
N LEU A 11 14.06 -3.23 2.58
CA LEU A 11 14.11 -1.77 2.49
C LEU A 11 14.09 -1.27 1.04
N GLN A 12 14.69 -2.00 0.11
CA GLN A 12 14.73 -1.59 -1.29
C GLN A 12 13.34 -1.77 -1.93
N LEU A 13 12.70 -2.92 -1.69
CA LEU A 13 11.33 -3.17 -2.12
C LEU A 13 10.36 -2.11 -1.56
N HIS A 14 10.49 -1.80 -0.28
CA HIS A 14 9.63 -0.82 0.37
C HIS A 14 9.81 0.59 -0.23
N ARG A 15 11.06 1.01 -0.48
CA ARG A 15 11.36 2.32 -1.10
C ARG A 15 10.75 2.46 -2.49
N GLU A 16 10.91 1.46 -3.35
CA GLU A 16 10.32 1.48 -4.70
C GLU A 16 8.79 1.49 -4.66
N ALA A 17 8.18 0.72 -3.75
CA ALA A 17 6.74 0.69 -3.57
C ALA A 17 6.19 2.04 -3.07
N VAL A 18 6.86 2.68 -2.11
CA VAL A 18 6.48 4.01 -1.61
C VAL A 18 6.64 5.06 -2.71
N SER A 19 7.75 5.06 -3.45
CA SER A 19 7.94 6.00 -4.56
C SER A 19 6.84 5.86 -5.62
N ARG A 20 6.44 4.62 -5.95
CA ARG A 20 5.35 4.38 -6.90
C ARG A 20 4.00 4.82 -6.35
N LEU A 21 3.73 4.54 -5.06
CA LEU A 21 2.51 4.98 -4.38
C LEU A 21 2.40 6.50 -4.43
N ASP A 22 3.44 7.22 -4.03
CA ASP A 22 3.44 8.69 -3.95
C ASP A 22 3.20 9.30 -5.34
N HIS A 23 3.87 8.78 -6.37
CA HIS A 23 3.61 9.21 -7.74
C HIS A 23 2.16 8.98 -8.19
N LEU A 24 1.51 7.88 -7.78
CA LEU A 24 0.10 7.64 -8.11
C LEU A 24 -0.84 8.56 -7.33
N LEU A 25 -0.53 8.83 -6.06
CA LEU A 25 -1.29 9.76 -5.24
C LEU A 25 -1.19 11.20 -5.76
N GLU A 26 -0.01 11.64 -6.20
CA GLU A 26 0.19 12.96 -6.80
C GLU A 26 -0.61 13.15 -8.09
N ASN A 27 -0.66 12.13 -8.95
CA ASN A 27 -1.30 12.24 -10.27
C ASN A 27 -2.80 11.92 -10.28
N HIS A 28 -3.28 11.09 -9.36
CA HIS A 28 -4.66 10.58 -9.38
C HIS A 28 -5.41 10.75 -8.05
N GLY A 29 -4.70 11.11 -6.98
CA GLY A 29 -5.27 11.21 -5.64
C GLY A 29 -5.63 9.86 -5.02
N LEU A 30 -6.14 9.93 -3.79
CA LEU A 30 -6.53 8.76 -3.00
C LEU A 30 -7.69 7.97 -3.63
N ALA A 31 -8.58 8.66 -4.37
CA ALA A 31 -9.72 8.05 -5.05
C ALA A 31 -9.30 6.94 -6.03
N HIS A 32 -8.09 7.01 -6.59
CA HIS A 32 -7.53 5.95 -7.42
C HIS A 32 -7.50 4.59 -6.72
N PHE A 33 -7.30 4.56 -5.40
CA PHE A 33 -7.17 3.35 -4.61
C PHE A 33 -8.49 2.91 -3.96
N LEU A 34 -9.61 3.56 -4.26
CA LEU A 34 -10.91 3.20 -3.71
C LEU A 34 -11.65 2.24 -4.64
N ARG A 35 -12.35 1.25 -4.06
CA ARG A 35 -13.25 0.40 -4.83
C ARG A 35 -14.42 1.21 -5.38
N PRO A 36 -14.73 1.09 -6.69
CA PRO A 36 -15.95 1.64 -7.25
C PRO A 36 -17.20 1.06 -6.55
N GLY A 37 -18.19 1.91 -6.27
CA GLY A 37 -19.50 1.46 -5.78
C GLY A 37 -19.55 1.08 -4.30
N ALA A 38 -18.56 1.43 -3.48
CA ALA A 38 -18.64 1.27 -2.04
C ALA A 38 -19.75 2.18 -1.46
N ARG A 39 -20.85 1.59 -0.97
CA ARG A 39 -22.09 2.31 -0.64
C ARG A 39 -22.13 2.95 0.75
N VAL A 40 -21.27 2.52 1.68
CA VAL A 40 -21.36 2.92 3.10
C VAL A 40 -20.04 3.48 3.61
N LEU A 41 -18.92 2.83 3.29
CA LEU A 41 -17.59 3.31 3.63
C LEU A 41 -16.65 3.14 2.43
N PRO A 42 -15.81 4.13 2.10
CA PRO A 42 -14.76 3.96 1.11
C PRO A 42 -13.87 2.79 1.52
N THR A 43 -13.75 1.81 0.63
CA THR A 43 -12.90 0.63 0.85
C THR A 43 -11.75 0.65 -0.13
N LEU A 44 -10.58 0.20 0.32
CA LEU A 44 -9.42 0.11 -0.55
C LEU A 44 -9.58 -1.02 -1.58
N ASP A 45 -9.09 -0.75 -2.77
CA ASP A 45 -8.93 -1.71 -3.84
C ASP A 45 -7.59 -2.45 -3.68
N ASP A 46 -7.66 -3.65 -3.13
CA ASP A 46 -6.48 -4.47 -2.85
C ASP A 46 -5.70 -4.84 -4.13
N GLU A 47 -6.35 -4.91 -5.30
CA GLU A 47 -5.67 -5.21 -6.57
C GLU A 47 -4.73 -4.07 -6.98
N ARG A 48 -5.15 -2.82 -6.77
CA ARG A 48 -4.32 -1.65 -7.04
C ARG A 48 -3.14 -1.56 -6.09
N ILE A 49 -3.34 -1.93 -4.83
CA ILE A 49 -2.24 -2.02 -3.86
C ILE A 49 -1.25 -3.11 -4.30
N ARG A 50 -1.74 -4.27 -4.74
CA ARG A 50 -0.88 -5.34 -5.28
C ARG A 50 -0.12 -4.88 -6.53
N ALA A 51 -0.73 -4.08 -7.39
CA ALA A 51 -0.06 -3.52 -8.57
C ALA A 51 1.12 -2.60 -8.20
N VAL A 52 1.00 -1.81 -7.12
CA VAL A 52 2.12 -1.01 -6.59
C VAL A 52 3.27 -1.91 -6.13
N VAL A 53 2.96 -2.98 -5.40
CA VAL A 53 3.98 -3.93 -4.92
C VAL A 53 4.60 -4.68 -6.09
N ALA A 54 3.81 -5.13 -7.06
CA ALA A 54 4.30 -5.81 -8.26
C ALA A 54 5.27 -4.93 -9.06
N PHE A 55 4.93 -3.65 -9.25
CA PHE A 55 5.84 -2.68 -9.86
C PHE A 55 7.17 -2.60 -9.10
N ALA A 56 7.13 -2.53 -7.77
CA ALA A 56 8.34 -2.48 -6.95
C ALA A 56 9.19 -3.75 -7.08
N ILE A 57 8.56 -4.93 -7.15
CA ILE A 57 9.24 -6.22 -7.39
C ILE A 57 9.99 -6.18 -8.72
N GLU A 58 9.35 -5.70 -9.79
CA GLU A 58 10.00 -5.56 -11.10
C GLU A 58 11.18 -4.58 -11.06
N ARG A 59 11.03 -3.46 -10.34
CA ARG A 59 12.06 -2.41 -10.24
C ARG A 59 13.31 -2.83 -9.48
N ILE A 60 13.18 -3.63 -8.42
CA ILE A 60 14.35 -4.10 -7.65
C ILE A 60 15.20 -5.12 -8.41
N GLY A 61 14.68 -5.70 -9.51
CA GLY A 61 15.45 -6.57 -10.41
C GLY A 61 15.88 -7.91 -9.81
N ARG A 62 15.26 -8.33 -8.70
CA ARG A 62 15.47 -9.62 -8.06
C ARG A 62 14.18 -10.13 -7.43
N GLU A 63 14.10 -11.44 -7.23
CA GLU A 63 12.98 -12.05 -6.52
C GLU A 63 13.11 -11.79 -5.00
N PRO A 64 12.14 -11.10 -4.36
CA PRO A 64 12.14 -10.91 -2.92
C PRO A 64 11.59 -12.14 -2.20
N VAL A 65 11.94 -12.29 -0.92
CA VAL A 65 11.36 -13.34 -0.09
C VAL A 65 9.85 -13.09 0.13
N PRO A 66 9.00 -14.13 0.16
CA PRO A 66 7.54 -13.95 0.26
C PRO A 66 7.10 -13.10 1.47
N SER A 67 7.74 -13.27 2.62
CA SER A 67 7.42 -12.49 3.83
C SER A 67 7.68 -10.99 3.67
N ALA A 68 8.66 -10.60 2.86
CA ALA A 68 8.95 -9.20 2.57
C ALA A 68 7.90 -8.58 1.65
N VAL A 69 7.34 -9.37 0.72
CA VAL A 69 6.22 -8.94 -0.14
C VAL A 69 4.99 -8.67 0.71
N ASP A 70 4.65 -9.59 1.63
CA ASP A 70 3.51 -9.43 2.55
C ASP A 70 3.69 -8.25 3.51
N ALA A 71 4.91 -8.03 4.01
CA ALA A 71 5.24 -6.87 4.83
C ALA A 71 5.10 -5.57 4.04
N CYS A 72 5.61 -5.53 2.80
CA CYS A 72 5.50 -4.37 1.92
C CYS A 72 4.04 -4.04 1.60
N TYR A 73 3.24 -5.04 1.21
CA TYR A 73 1.81 -4.88 0.96
C TYR A 73 1.09 -4.28 2.18
N ARG A 74 1.34 -4.82 3.39
CA ARG A 74 0.73 -4.30 4.62
C ARG A 74 1.17 -2.88 4.94
N ALA A 75 2.42 -2.53 4.69
CA ALA A 75 2.91 -1.17 4.88
C ALA A 75 2.22 -0.17 3.96
N ILE A 76 2.12 -0.48 2.66
CA ILE A 76 1.42 0.37 1.67
C ILE A 76 -0.07 0.50 2.02
N ARG A 77 -0.73 -0.61 2.35
CA ARG A 77 -2.14 -0.61 2.75
C ARG A 77 -2.39 0.24 3.99
N ARG A 78 -1.53 0.14 5.02
CA ARG A 78 -1.64 0.98 6.23
C ARG A 78 -1.50 2.46 5.92
N ARG A 79 -0.58 2.84 5.03
CA ARG A 79 -0.40 4.24 4.61
C ARG A 79 -1.64 4.78 3.90
N LEU A 80 -2.26 3.99 3.03
CA LEU A 80 -3.51 4.35 2.37
C LEU A 80 -4.68 4.46 3.35
N ILE A 81 -4.78 3.56 4.34
CA ILE A 81 -5.80 3.66 5.40
C ILE A 81 -5.63 4.94 6.22
N ALA A 82 -4.40 5.28 6.59
CA ALA A 82 -4.11 6.50 7.33
C ALA A 82 -4.52 7.75 6.52
N GLY A 83 -4.10 7.83 5.25
CA GLY A 83 -4.49 8.93 4.36
C GLY A 83 -6.00 9.02 4.13
N LEU A 84 -6.70 7.88 4.09
CA LEU A 84 -8.16 7.85 4.00
C LEU A 84 -8.83 8.37 5.27
N ALA A 85 -8.36 7.94 6.44
CA ALA A 85 -8.89 8.42 7.71
C ALA A 85 -8.68 9.94 7.86
N GLU A 86 -7.50 10.44 7.50
CA GLU A 86 -7.21 11.89 7.51
C GLU A 86 -8.14 12.65 6.55
N ALA A 87 -8.35 12.15 5.34
CA ALA A 87 -9.25 12.75 4.37
C ALA A 87 -10.72 12.76 4.84
N MET A 88 -11.17 11.69 5.50
CA MET A 88 -12.52 11.60 6.07
C MET A 88 -12.72 12.61 7.20
N VAL A 89 -11.75 12.72 8.12
CA VAL A 89 -11.78 13.71 9.21
C VAL A 89 -11.84 15.13 8.65
N PHE A 90 -11.05 15.42 7.62
CA PHE A 90 -11.07 16.74 6.96
C PHE A 90 -12.40 17.04 6.27
N ALA A 91 -13.05 16.03 5.67
CA ALA A 91 -14.35 16.15 5.03
C ALA A 91 -15.53 16.26 6.03
N GLY A 92 -15.27 16.14 7.33
CA GLY A 92 -16.31 16.18 8.38
C GLY A 92 -17.19 14.93 8.43
N CYS A 93 -16.64 13.79 8.01
CA CYS A 93 -17.30 12.48 7.98
C CYS A 93 -16.76 11.55 9.07
#